data_AF-A0A447U2S3-F1
#
_entry.id   AF-A0A447U2S3-F1
#
_cell.length_a   1.000
_cell.length_b   1.000
_cell.length_c   1.000
_cell.angle_alpha   90.00
_cell.angle_beta   90.00
_cell.angle_gamma   90.00
#
_symmetry.space_group_name_H-M   'P 1'
#
loop_
_entity.id
_entity.type
_entity.pdbx_description
1 polymer ?
#
loop_
_entity_poly.entity_id
_entity_poly.type
_entity_poly.pdbx_seq_one_letter_code
_entity_poly.pdbx_strand_id
1 'polypeptide(L)' 'MAAQGLAHASGELATAKGMAQVGSIFSLSTYGNKTIEEVANVSGKNPFFFQLYMSKNNQFNEFILAQAVKAWR' A
#
# COMPACT_ATOMS: atom_id res chain seq x y z
N MET A 1 8.32 -1.17 3.82
CA MET A 1 9.40 -0.24 3.43
C MET A 1 8.76 0.98 2.78
N ALA A 2 9.15 2.18 3.20
CA ALA A 2 8.70 3.45 2.61
C ALA A 2 9.60 3.85 1.43
N ALA A 3 9.12 4.78 0.61
CA ALA A 3 9.89 5.44 -0.46
C ALA A 3 10.59 4.53 -1.49
N GLN A 4 9.91 3.47 -1.99
CA GLN A 4 10.54 2.52 -2.93
C GLN A 4 10.84 3.13 -4.31
N GLY A 5 10.28 4.30 -4.62
CA GLY A 5 10.60 5.12 -5.79
C GLY A 5 12.06 5.52 -5.87
N LEU A 6 12.78 5.55 -4.74
CA LEU A 6 14.23 5.78 -4.71
C LEU A 6 15.02 4.61 -5.31
N ALA A 7 14.50 3.39 -5.23
CA ALA A 7 15.15 2.20 -5.78
C ALA A 7 14.78 1.98 -7.25
N HIS A 8 13.53 2.25 -7.64
CA HIS A 8 13.05 2.09 -9.01
C HIS A 8 11.84 2.99 -9.29
N ALA A 9 11.70 3.51 -10.50
CA ALA A 9 10.61 4.44 -10.86
C ALA A 9 9.19 3.85 -10.64
N SER A 10 9.03 2.54 -10.78
CA SER A 10 7.76 1.85 -10.49
C SER A 10 7.45 1.72 -8.99
N GLY A 11 8.45 1.87 -8.11
CA GLY A 11 8.32 1.83 -6.66
C GLY A 11 7.51 0.65 -6.13
N GLU A 12 6.58 0.95 -5.22
CA GLU A 12 5.72 -0.02 -4.55
C GLU A 12 4.86 -0.84 -5.52
N LEU A 13 4.57 -0.35 -6.73
CA LEU A 13 3.78 -1.09 -7.71
C LEU A 13 4.52 -2.33 -8.22
N ALA A 14 5.83 -2.23 -8.43
CA ALA A 14 6.65 -3.36 -8.85
C ALA A 14 6.73 -4.42 -7.74
N THR A 15 6.92 -3.98 -6.49
CA THR A 15 6.96 -4.89 -5.34
C THR A 15 5.62 -5.57 -5.12
N ALA A 16 4.51 -4.84 -5.14
CA ALA A 16 3.17 -5.39 -4.99
C ALA A 16 2.86 -6.43 -6.08
N LYS A 17 3.18 -6.13 -7.35
CA LYS A 17 3.02 -7.07 -8.47
C LYS A 17 3.89 -8.32 -8.28
N GLY A 18 5.14 -8.15 -7.85
CA GLY A 18 6.05 -9.27 -7.59
C GLY A 18 5.55 -10.17 -6.47
N MET A 19 5.04 -9.60 -5.37
CA MET A 19 4.46 -10.37 -4.26
C MET A 19 3.22 -11.16 -4.71
N ALA A 20 2.34 -10.55 -5.51
CA ALA A 20 1.17 -11.23 -6.06
C ALA A 20 1.55 -12.41 -6.97
N GLN A 21 2.61 -12.27 -7.79
CA GLN A 21 3.08 -13.33 -8.67
C GLN A 21 3.61 -14.56 -7.92
N VAL A 22 4.19 -14.37 -6.74
CA VAL A 22 4.72 -15.46 -5.90
C VAL A 22 3.72 -15.94 -4.84
N GLY A 23 2.49 -15.41 -4.85
CA GLY A 23 1.46 -15.77 -3.86
C GLY A 23 1.78 -15.31 -2.43
N SER A 24 2.56 -14.25 -2.29
CA SER A 24 2.92 -13.66 -0.99
C SER A 24 2.16 -12.36 -0.71
N ILE A 25 2.33 -11.81 0.49
CA ILE A 25 1.58 -10.65 0.99
C ILE A 25 2.50 -9.44 1.01
N PHE A 26 2.12 -8.39 0.28
CA PHE A 26 2.79 -7.09 0.36
C PHE A 26 2.29 -6.29 1.56
N SER A 27 3.14 -5.44 2.14
CA SER A 27 2.77 -4.48 3.18
C SER A 27 3.15 -3.06 2.75
N LEU A 28 2.13 -2.26 2.43
CA LEU A 28 2.29 -0.87 2.00
C LEU A 28 2.46 0.04 3.22
N SER A 29 3.49 0.90 3.20
CA SER A 29 3.70 1.89 4.26
C SER A 29 2.84 3.13 4.07
N THR A 30 2.45 3.77 5.18
CA THR A 30 1.85 5.12 5.18
C THR A 30 2.69 6.14 4.42
N TYR A 31 4.02 5.98 4.42
CA TYR A 31 4.96 6.86 3.69
C TYR A 31 5.47 6.24 2.38
N GLY A 32 4.66 5.42 1.71
CA GLY A 32 4.95 4.93 0.36
C GLY A 32 4.92 6.05 -0.69
N ASN A 33 5.59 5.86 -1.83
CA ASN A 33 5.49 6.81 -2.95
C ASN A 33 4.20 6.64 -3.77
N LYS A 34 3.48 5.54 -3.56
CA LYS A 34 2.28 5.16 -4.29
C LYS A 34 1.08 5.08 -3.36
N THR A 35 -0.08 5.42 -3.89
CA THR A 35 -1.34 5.41 -3.14
C THR A 35 -1.82 3.99 -2.86
N ILE A 36 -2.69 3.85 -1.85
CA ILE A 36 -3.36 2.59 -1.53
C ILE A 36 -4.14 2.07 -2.74
N GLU A 37 -4.79 2.97 -3.49
CA GLU A 37 -5.59 2.62 -4.67
C GLU A 37 -4.72 2.08 -5.82
N GLU A 38 -3.60 2.73 -6.14
CA GLU A 38 -2.68 2.22 -7.16
C GLU A 38 -2.13 0.83 -6.80
N VAL A 39 -1.79 0.61 -5.52
CA VAL A 39 -1.30 -0.69 -5.04
C VAL A 39 -2.40 -1.75 -5.09
N ALA A 40 -3.63 -1.42 -4.74
CA ALA A 40 -4.76 -2.35 -4.83
C ALA A 40 -5.01 -2.77 -6.29
N ASN A 41 -4.99 -1.83 -7.22
CA ASN A 41 -5.17 -2.08 -8.64
C ASN A 41 -4.14 -3.07 -9.21
N VAL A 42 -2.87 -2.94 -8.84
CA VAL A 42 -1.82 -3.88 -9.31
C VAL A 42 -1.78 -5.20 -8.54
N SER A 43 -2.31 -5.22 -7.31
CA SER A 43 -2.42 -6.45 -6.50
C SER A 43 -3.60 -7.32 -6.93
N GLY A 44 -4.62 -6.74 -7.57
CA GLY A 44 -5.79 -7.46 -8.06
C GLY A 44 -6.51 -8.18 -6.93
N LYS A 45 -6.62 -9.51 -7.01
CA LYS A 45 -7.23 -10.34 -5.95
C LYS A 45 -6.26 -10.75 -4.85
N ASN A 46 -4.96 -10.44 -4.99
CA ASN A 46 -3.96 -10.83 -4.00
C ASN A 46 -4.07 -9.92 -2.77
N PRO A 47 -4.12 -10.48 -1.55
CA PRO A 47 -4.21 -9.66 -0.34
C PRO A 47 -2.93 -8.85 -0.11
N PHE A 48 -3.08 -7.68 0.48
CA PHE A 48 -1.98 -6.88 1.00
C PHE A 48 -2.39 -6.24 2.34
N PHE A 49 -1.40 -5.89 3.15
CA PHE A 49 -1.60 -5.12 4.36
C PHE A 49 -1.26 -3.65 4.16
N PHE A 50 -1.92 -2.79 4.94
CA PHE A 50 -1.56 -1.39 5.08
C PHE A 50 -0.93 -1.16 6.45
N GLN A 51 0.32 -0.70 6.48
CA GLN A 51 1.04 -0.33 7.69
C GLN A 51 0.78 1.14 8.00
N LEU A 52 0.01 1.39 9.06
CA LEU A 52 -0.31 2.73 9.55
C LEU A 52 0.83 3.30 10.40
N TYR A 53 1.28 4.51 10.08
CA TYR A 53 1.90 5.42 11.04
C TYR A 53 0.83 6.38 11.55
N MET A 54 0.52 6.27 12.84
CA MET A 54 -0.53 7.08 13.45
C MET A 54 -0.10 8.55 13.54
N SER A 55 -0.86 9.43 12.91
CA SER A 55 -0.72 10.86 13.05
C SER A 55 -1.31 11.34 14.37
N LYS A 56 -0.88 12.53 14.83
CA LYS A 56 -1.57 13.25 15.92
C LYS A 56 -2.96 13.75 15.50
N ASN A 57 -3.25 13.78 14.19
CA ASN A 57 -4.55 14.12 13.65
C ASN A 57 -5.40 12.86 13.45
N ASN A 58 -6.42 12.68 14.30
CA ASN A 58 -7.33 11.53 14.22
C ASN A 58 -8.16 11.50 12.94
N GLN A 59 -8.57 12.66 12.41
CA GLN A 59 -9.31 12.73 11.15
C GLN A 59 -8.49 12.19 9.98
N PHE A 60 -7.17 12.44 9.99
CA PHE A 60 -6.27 11.85 8.99
C PHE A 60 -6.16 10.32 9.16
N ASN A 61 -6.05 9.83 10.40
CA ASN A 61 -5.99 8.40 10.69
C ASN A 61 -7.26 7.68 10.21
N GLU A 62 -8.43 8.24 10.51
CA GLU A 62 -9.73 7.72 10.07
C GLU A 62 -9.84 7.72 8.54
N PHE A 63 -9.46 8.83 7.90
CA PHE A 63 -9.45 8.94 6.45
C PHE A 63 -8.59 7.86 5.78
N ILE A 64 -7.34 7.70 6.22
CA ILE A 64 -6.42 6.77 5.57
C ILE A 64 -6.79 5.30 5.84
N LEU A 65 -7.33 4.99 7.04
CA LEU A 65 -7.86 3.68 7.35
C LEU A 65 -9.11 3.35 6.53
N ALA A 66 -10.01 4.31 6.31
CA ALA A 66 -11.17 4.11 5.46
C ALA A 66 -10.76 3.78 4.01
N GLN A 67 -9.71 4.44 3.50
CA GLN A 67 -9.14 4.13 2.18
C GLN A 67 -8.53 2.72 2.15
N ALA A 68 -7.82 2.30 3.21
CA ALA A 68 -7.27 0.95 3.32
C ALA A 68 -8.36 -0.14 3.35
N VAL A 69 -9.44 0.07 4.12
CA VAL A 69 -10.58 -0.85 4.18
C VAL A 69 -11.33 -0.91 2.85
N LYS A 70 -11.52 0.24 2.18
CA LYS A 70 -12.14 0.31 0.85
C LYS A 70 -11.34 -0.48 -0.17
N ALA A 71 -10.02 -0.36 -0.16
CA ALA A 71 -9.13 -1.04 -1.09
C ALA A 71 -9.04 -2.57 -0.88
N TRP A 72 -9.47 -3.06 0.27
CA TRP A 72 -9.52 -4.50 0.59
C TRP A 72 -10.85 -5.15 0.17
N ARG A 73 -11.90 -4.35 -0.04
CA ARG A 73 -13.23 -4.81 -0.46
C ARG A 73 -13.35 -4.79 -1.99
#